data_AF-A0A8T6V395-F1
#
_entry.id   AF-A0A8T6V395-F1
#
_cell.length_a   1.000
_cell.length_b   1.000
_cell.length_c   1.000
_cell.angle_alpha   90.00
_cell.angle_beta   90.00
_cell.angle_gamma   90.00
#
_symmetry.space_group_name_H-M   'P 1'
#
loop_
_entity.id
_entity.type
_entity.pdbx_description
1 polymer ?
#
loop_
_entity_poly.entity_id
_entity_poly.type
_entity_poly.pdbx_seq_one_letter_code
_entity_poly.pdbx_strand_id
1 'polypeptide(L)'
;MITKDSFPILQYEKIAKTTDAIHSYAKLLGSIRAKMTPEQKEYCHISLRAGTQGFRTTPIPNEDGSTFELSMNFLSHRVEISTSLGHSRNVPLSGQSLSQFTNEVLSVLHTMGIKPDIELEKFTDNSKLEYDSAVASEIFRSYSLVDIIFKTFKGSITFETSP
;
A
#
# COMPACT_ATOMS: atom_id res chain seq x y z
N MET A 1 27.02 -4.20 4.39
CA MET A 1 26.44 -3.85 5.71
C MET A 1 25.80 -2.48 5.60
N ILE A 2 24.59 -2.28 6.14
CA ILE A 2 23.97 -0.96 6.23
C ILE A 2 24.75 -0.15 7.29
N THR A 3 25.32 0.97 6.90
CA THR A 3 26.02 1.90 7.80
C THR A 3 25.12 3.08 8.15
N LYS A 4 25.47 3.85 9.19
CA LYS A 4 24.71 5.05 9.60
C LYS A 4 24.51 6.03 8.43
N ASP A 5 25.52 6.19 7.57
CA ASP A 5 25.50 7.08 6.41
C ASP A 5 24.57 6.60 5.28
N SER A 6 24.06 5.37 5.37
CA SER A 6 23.09 4.82 4.41
C SER A 6 21.68 5.39 4.63
N PHE A 7 21.38 5.93 5.82
CA PHE A 7 20.06 6.46 6.14
C PHE A 7 19.89 7.90 5.65
N PRO A 8 18.79 8.22 4.94
CA PRO A 8 18.45 9.62 4.64
C PRO A 8 18.15 10.41 5.91
N ILE A 9 18.38 11.72 5.84
CA ILE A 9 17.93 12.65 6.89
C ILE A 9 16.44 12.91 6.68
N LEU A 10 15.61 12.42 7.61
CA LEU A 10 14.17 12.66 7.59
C LEU A 10 13.81 13.82 8.51
N GLN A 11 13.36 14.92 7.92
CA GLN A 11 12.80 16.06 8.66
C GLN A 11 11.27 15.93 8.67
N TYR A 12 10.68 15.76 9.85
CA TYR A 12 9.25 15.48 9.98
C TYR A 12 8.37 16.49 9.24
N GLU A 13 8.68 17.78 9.38
CA GLU A 13 7.96 18.89 8.74
C GLU A 13 7.89 18.76 7.21
N LYS A 14 8.91 18.18 6.58
CA LYS A 14 8.98 17.98 5.13
C LYS A 14 8.22 16.74 4.66
N ILE A 15 8.06 15.74 5.53
CA ILE A 15 7.50 14.44 5.16
C ILE A 15 6.07 14.23 5.65
N ALA A 16 5.61 14.99 6.65
CA ALA A 16 4.34 14.78 7.34
C ALA A 16 3.16 14.72 6.36
N LYS A 17 3.05 15.73 5.50
CA LYS A 17 1.96 15.87 4.53
C LYS A 17 1.88 14.70 3.53
N THR A 18 3.02 14.32 2.95
CA THR A 18 3.09 13.16 2.05
C THR A 18 2.86 11.85 2.79
N THR A 19 3.27 11.75 4.06
CA THR A 19 2.99 10.59 4.90
C THR A 19 1.49 10.44 5.14
N ASP A 20 0.77 11.54 5.43
CA ASP A 20 -0.68 11.54 5.61
C ASP A 20 -1.42 11.13 4.32
N ALA A 21 -0.94 11.61 3.16
CA ALA A 21 -1.45 11.21 1.86
C ALA A 21 -1.26 9.69 1.60
N ILE A 22 -0.04 9.18 1.79
CA ILE A 22 0.27 7.74 1.67
C ILE A 22 -0.61 6.92 2.62
N HIS A 23 -0.77 7.37 3.87
CA HIS A 23 -1.58 6.68 4.86
C HIS A 23 -3.07 6.64 4.45
N SER A 24 -3.59 7.72 3.87
CA SER A 24 -4.97 7.78 3.38
C SER A 24 -5.20 6.80 2.23
N TYR A 25 -4.27 6.72 1.26
CA TYR A 25 -4.34 5.73 0.19
C TYR A 25 -4.20 4.29 0.72
N ALA A 26 -3.29 4.07 1.67
CA ALA A 26 -3.08 2.76 2.29
C ALA A 26 -4.34 2.24 3.01
N LYS A 27 -5.10 3.12 3.67
CA LYS A 27 -6.37 2.77 4.31
C LYS A 27 -7.38 2.21 3.33
N LEU A 28 -7.50 2.81 2.13
CA LEU A 28 -8.39 2.29 1.10
C LEU A 28 -7.97 0.88 0.66
N LEU A 29 -6.70 0.68 0.31
CA LEU A 29 -6.21 -0.63 -0.13
C LEU A 29 -6.35 -1.70 0.96
N GLY A 30 -6.08 -1.33 2.21
CA GLY A 30 -6.29 -2.19 3.38
C GLY A 30 -7.76 -2.55 3.57
N SER A 31 -8.68 -1.60 3.39
CA SER A 31 -10.13 -1.84 3.45
C SER A 31 -10.60 -2.82 2.37
N ILE A 32 -10.09 -2.68 1.14
CA ILE A 32 -10.40 -3.60 0.04
C ILE A 32 -9.92 -5.01 0.41
N ARG A 33 -8.66 -5.15 0.87
CA ARG A 33 -8.12 -6.45 1.27
C ARG A 33 -8.88 -7.07 2.45
N ALA A 34 -9.25 -6.27 3.45
CA ALA A 34 -10.02 -6.72 4.61
C ALA A 34 -11.36 -7.33 4.20
N LYS A 35 -12.04 -6.74 3.21
CA LYS A 35 -13.34 -7.23 2.75
C LYS A 35 -13.26 -8.44 1.83
N MET A 36 -12.16 -8.57 1.10
CA MET A 36 -12.01 -9.63 0.10
C MET A 36 -11.17 -10.82 0.56
N THR A 37 -10.52 -10.75 1.73
CA THR A 37 -9.70 -11.85 2.27
C THR A 37 -10.39 -12.44 3.50
N PRO A 38 -10.42 -13.77 3.66
CA PRO A 38 -10.87 -14.38 4.91
C PRO A 38 -10.12 -13.82 6.11
N GLU A 39 -10.85 -13.59 7.20
CA GLU A 39 -10.26 -13.03 8.42
C GLU A 39 -9.14 -13.93 8.95
N GLN A 40 -7.97 -13.32 9.16
CA GLN A 40 -6.81 -13.95 9.79
C GLN A 40 -6.64 -13.47 11.22
N LYS A 41 -5.99 -14.29 12.04
CA LYS A 41 -5.62 -13.98 13.42
C LYS A 41 -5.08 -12.55 13.54
N GLU A 42 -5.56 -11.82 14.55
CA GLU A 42 -5.13 -10.46 14.86
C GLU A 42 -5.28 -9.46 13.69
N TYR A 43 -6.15 -9.76 12.72
CA TYR A 43 -6.38 -8.93 11.54
C TYR A 43 -5.10 -8.70 10.69
N CYS A 44 -4.12 -9.60 10.78
CA CYS A 44 -2.85 -9.51 10.02
C CYS A 44 -3.03 -9.51 8.49
N HIS A 45 -4.22 -9.90 8.01
CA HIS A 45 -4.62 -9.85 6.61
C HIS A 45 -4.97 -8.44 6.11
N ILE A 46 -5.09 -7.43 6.98
CA ILE A 46 -5.43 -6.06 6.53
C ILE A 46 -4.18 -5.29 6.10
N SER A 47 -3.07 -5.48 6.81
CA SER A 47 -1.86 -4.64 6.68
C SER A 47 -1.10 -4.85 5.37
N LEU A 48 -0.73 -3.76 4.70
CA LEU A 48 0.14 -3.83 3.53
C LEU A 48 1.55 -4.31 3.93
N ARG A 49 2.18 -5.05 3.03
CA ARG A 49 3.51 -5.63 3.18
C ARG A 49 4.52 -4.83 2.36
N ALA A 50 5.74 -4.76 2.85
CA ALA A 50 6.84 -4.13 2.12
C ALA A 50 7.19 -4.97 0.87
N GLY A 51 7.11 -4.35 -0.30
CA GLY A 51 7.63 -4.85 -1.55
C GLY A 51 8.98 -4.21 -1.89
N THR A 52 9.48 -4.45 -3.09
CA THR A 52 10.74 -3.85 -3.57
C THR A 52 10.59 -2.42 -4.08
N GLN A 53 9.37 -2.02 -4.45
CA GLN A 53 9.06 -0.71 -5.06
C GLN A 53 8.09 0.13 -4.23
N GLY A 54 7.54 -0.44 -3.16
CA GLY A 54 6.59 0.24 -2.29
C GLY A 54 5.85 -0.73 -1.38
N PHE A 55 4.58 -0.44 -1.08
CA PHE A 55 3.74 -1.27 -0.22
C PHE A 55 2.72 -2.04 -1.05
N ARG A 56 2.58 -3.34 -0.81
CA ARG A 56 1.69 -4.23 -1.55
C ARG A 56 0.82 -5.07 -0.64
N THR A 57 -0.31 -5.52 -1.14
CA THR A 57 -1.08 -6.58 -0.50
C THR A 57 -0.38 -7.94 -0.72
N THR A 58 -0.81 -8.97 0.00
CA THR A 58 -0.62 -10.35 -0.48
C THR A 58 -1.67 -10.66 -1.55
N PRO A 59 -1.60 -11.81 -2.25
CA PRO A 59 -2.69 -12.22 -3.14
C PRO A 59 -4.04 -12.19 -2.42
N ILE A 60 -5.01 -11.53 -3.05
CA ILE A 60 -6.40 -11.40 -2.60
C ILE A 60 -7.24 -12.31 -3.51
N PRO A 61 -8.07 -13.20 -2.95
CA PRO A 61 -8.93 -14.04 -3.76
C PRO A 61 -10.04 -13.21 -4.44
N ASN A 62 -10.40 -13.59 -5.66
CA ASN A 62 -11.56 -13.10 -6.37
C ASN A 62 -12.60 -14.22 -6.50
N GLU A 63 -13.88 -13.87 -6.69
CA GLU A 63 -14.99 -14.84 -6.73
C GLU A 63 -14.86 -15.87 -7.87
N ASP A 64 -14.20 -15.49 -8.97
CA ASP A 64 -13.95 -16.36 -10.13
C ASP A 64 -12.80 -17.37 -9.91
N GLY A 65 -12.23 -17.43 -8.71
CA GLY A 65 -11.11 -18.31 -8.36
C GLY A 65 -9.73 -17.79 -8.78
N SER A 66 -9.65 -16.62 -9.44
CA SER A 66 -8.39 -15.92 -9.67
C SER A 66 -7.93 -15.20 -8.40
N THR A 67 -6.70 -14.67 -8.43
CA THR A 67 -6.21 -13.77 -7.38
C THR A 67 -5.74 -12.47 -7.98
N PHE A 68 -5.75 -11.42 -7.18
CA PHE A 68 -5.20 -10.13 -7.56
C PHE A 68 -4.39 -9.50 -6.42
N GLU A 69 -3.61 -8.49 -6.76
CA GLU A 69 -2.80 -7.74 -5.81
C GLU A 69 -2.92 -6.25 -6.08
N LEU A 70 -2.90 -5.47 -5.00
CA LEU A 70 -2.79 -4.02 -5.01
C LEU A 70 -1.40 -3.61 -4.52
N SER A 71 -0.69 -2.78 -5.28
CA SER A 71 0.66 -2.32 -4.95
C SER A 71 0.79 -0.82 -5.14
N MET A 72 1.07 -0.08 -4.06
CA MET A 72 1.51 1.31 -4.14
C MET A 72 2.98 1.33 -4.53
N ASN A 73 3.26 1.67 -5.78
CA ASN A 73 4.62 1.79 -6.31
C ASN A 73 5.10 3.24 -6.16
N PHE A 74 6.12 3.47 -5.31
CA PHE A 74 6.69 4.79 -5.05
C PHE A 74 7.88 5.13 -5.95
N LEU A 75 8.24 4.25 -6.90
CA LEU A 75 9.18 4.58 -7.98
C LEU A 75 8.47 5.13 -9.20
N SER A 76 7.26 4.62 -9.46
CA SER A 76 6.43 5.05 -10.59
C SER A 76 5.18 5.82 -10.19
N HIS A 77 5.01 6.10 -8.89
CA HIS A 77 3.95 6.91 -8.30
C HIS A 77 2.55 6.51 -8.77
N ARG A 78 2.22 5.23 -8.61
CA ARG A 78 0.91 4.67 -8.97
C ARG A 78 0.54 3.51 -8.07
N VAL A 79 -0.76 3.29 -7.91
CA VAL A 79 -1.29 2.01 -7.47
C VAL A 79 -1.40 1.10 -8.66
N GLU A 80 -0.72 -0.04 -8.60
CA GLU A 80 -0.75 -1.10 -9.59
C GLU A 80 -1.70 -2.20 -9.12
N ILE A 81 -2.57 -2.63 -10.02
CA ILE A 81 -3.51 -3.73 -9.82
C ILE A 81 -3.08 -4.82 -10.79
N SER A 82 -2.72 -5.98 -10.28
CA SER A 82 -2.29 -7.12 -11.09
C SER A 82 -3.08 -8.36 -10.74
N THR A 83 -3.37 -9.23 -11.72
CA THR A 83 -4.10 -10.48 -11.49
C THR A 83 -3.25 -11.69 -11.85
N SER A 84 -3.60 -12.85 -11.29
CA SER A 84 -3.00 -14.14 -11.62
C SER A 84 -3.22 -14.57 -13.07
N LEU A 85 -4.12 -13.88 -13.78
CA LEU A 85 -4.40 -14.07 -15.21
C LEU A 85 -3.49 -13.22 -16.11
N GLY A 86 -2.54 -12.47 -15.54
CA GLY A 86 -1.58 -11.64 -16.28
C GLY A 86 -2.10 -10.26 -16.68
N HIS A 87 -3.31 -9.89 -16.26
CA HIS A 87 -3.84 -8.54 -16.49
C HIS A 87 -3.25 -7.55 -15.49
N SER A 88 -2.96 -6.33 -15.96
CA SER A 88 -2.55 -5.24 -15.08
C SER A 88 -3.17 -3.91 -15.49
N ARG A 89 -3.49 -3.09 -14.49
CA ARG A 89 -3.96 -1.71 -14.60
C ARG A 89 -3.31 -0.87 -13.51
N ASN A 90 -3.42 0.44 -13.63
CA ASN A 90 -2.88 1.35 -12.63
C ASN A 90 -3.71 2.61 -12.46
N VAL A 91 -3.57 3.23 -11.29
CA VAL A 91 -4.14 4.53 -10.91
C VAL A 91 -3.00 5.41 -10.40
N PRO A 92 -2.81 6.64 -10.92
CA PRO A 92 -1.72 7.51 -10.49
C PRO A 92 -1.86 7.94 -9.02
N LEU A 93 -0.73 8.13 -8.34
CA LEU A 93 -0.65 8.80 -7.03
C LEU A 93 -0.24 10.25 -7.29
N SER A 94 -1.23 11.14 -7.43
CA SER A 94 -1.04 12.52 -7.91
C SER A 94 -1.43 13.61 -6.90
N GLY A 95 -1.80 13.23 -5.68
CA GLY A 95 -2.36 14.16 -4.70
C GLY A 95 -3.82 14.52 -4.97
N GLN A 96 -4.54 13.66 -5.70
CA GLN A 96 -5.99 13.76 -5.82
C GLN A 96 -6.66 13.58 -4.44
N SER A 97 -7.93 13.97 -4.33
CA SER A 97 -8.69 13.74 -3.10
C SER A 97 -8.88 12.25 -2.83
N LEU A 98 -9.14 11.90 -1.57
CA LEU A 98 -9.40 10.51 -1.18
C LEU A 98 -10.62 9.92 -1.91
N SER A 99 -11.66 10.73 -2.08
CA SER A 99 -12.87 10.38 -2.85
C SER A 99 -12.58 10.16 -4.34
N GLN A 100 -11.82 11.05 -4.97
CA GLN A 100 -11.44 10.88 -6.38
C GLN A 100 -10.61 9.62 -6.56
N PHE A 101 -9.59 9.42 -5.73
CA PHE A 101 -8.76 8.22 -5.74
C PHE A 101 -9.59 6.94 -5.54
N THR A 102 -10.54 6.98 -4.61
CA THR A 102 -11.43 5.84 -4.33
C THR A 102 -12.28 5.49 -5.55
N ASN A 103 -12.86 6.48 -6.21
CA ASN A 103 -13.63 6.26 -7.42
C ASN A 103 -12.77 5.71 -8.57
N GLU A 104 -11.55 6.22 -8.75
CA GLU A 104 -10.61 5.74 -9.77
C GLU A 104 -10.23 4.26 -9.53
N VAL A 105 -9.84 3.91 -8.29
CA VAL A 105 -9.47 2.53 -7.93
C VAL A 105 -10.64 1.57 -8.11
N LEU A 106 -11.83 1.91 -7.58
CA LEU A 106 -13.01 1.05 -7.70
C LEU A 106 -13.48 0.91 -9.15
N SER A 107 -13.39 1.98 -9.95
CA SER A 107 -13.69 1.92 -11.37
C SER A 107 -12.77 0.93 -12.09
N VAL A 108 -11.46 1.01 -11.85
CA VAL A 108 -10.50 0.07 -12.45
C VAL A 108 -10.78 -1.36 -12.00
N LEU A 109 -11.00 -1.60 -10.70
CA LEU A 109 -11.36 -2.93 -10.19
C LEU A 109 -12.63 -3.48 -10.86
N HIS A 110 -13.66 -2.64 -11.00
CA HIS A 110 -14.91 -3.02 -11.65
C HIS A 110 -14.69 -3.43 -13.12
N THR A 111 -13.84 -2.71 -13.87
CA THR A 111 -13.49 -3.11 -15.26
C THR A 111 -12.75 -4.44 -15.34
N MET A 112 -12.12 -4.87 -14.24
CA MET A 112 -11.42 -6.14 -14.11
C MET A 112 -12.31 -7.25 -13.52
N GLY A 113 -13.61 -6.98 -13.30
CA GLY A 113 -14.55 -7.93 -12.70
C GLY A 113 -14.42 -8.08 -11.18
N ILE A 114 -13.71 -7.18 -10.51
CA ILE A 114 -13.47 -7.22 -9.06
C ILE A 114 -14.40 -6.21 -8.38
N LYS A 115 -15.19 -6.65 -7.40
CA LYS A 115 -16.23 -5.81 -6.74
C LYS A 115 -16.13 -5.91 -5.21
N PRO A 116 -15.23 -5.14 -4.58
CA PRO A 116 -15.12 -5.14 -3.13
C PRO A 116 -16.31 -4.43 -2.47
N ASP A 117 -16.89 -5.03 -1.43
CA ASP A 117 -17.96 -4.42 -0.61
C ASP A 117 -17.37 -3.64 0.57
N ILE A 118 -16.86 -2.44 0.29
CA ILE A 118 -16.26 -1.54 1.29
C ILE A 118 -17.23 -0.45 1.75
N GLU A 119 -17.07 0.04 2.98
CA GLU A 119 -17.82 1.18 3.54
C GLU A 119 -17.35 2.49 2.90
N LEU A 120 -17.97 2.87 1.79
CA LEU A 120 -17.59 4.03 0.97
C LEU A 120 -17.64 5.35 1.74
N GLU A 121 -18.48 5.46 2.76
CA GLU A 121 -18.66 6.67 3.57
C GLU A 121 -17.35 7.14 4.21
N LYS A 122 -16.45 6.19 4.51
CA LYS A 122 -15.12 6.43 5.10
C LYS A 122 -14.13 7.09 4.14
N PHE A 123 -14.44 7.13 2.83
CA PHE A 123 -13.53 7.59 1.77
C PHE A 123 -14.12 8.73 0.94
N THR A 124 -15.04 9.50 1.50
CA THR A 124 -15.77 10.58 0.82
C THR A 124 -15.08 11.95 0.85
N ASP A 125 -13.92 12.07 1.49
CA ASP A 125 -13.20 13.35 1.61
C ASP A 125 -12.76 13.87 0.23
N ASN A 126 -13.17 15.10 -0.09
CA ASN A 126 -12.90 15.78 -1.35
C ASN A 126 -11.73 16.78 -1.25
N SER A 127 -11.11 16.94 -0.07
CA SER A 127 -9.90 17.74 0.08
C SER A 127 -8.74 17.11 -0.68
N LYS A 128 -7.96 17.93 -1.37
CA LYS A 128 -6.77 17.45 -2.07
C LYS A 128 -5.72 17.01 -1.06
N LEU A 129 -5.09 15.87 -1.34
CA LEU A 129 -4.00 15.37 -0.53
C LEU A 129 -2.69 16.02 -0.96
N GLU A 130 -1.89 16.43 0.01
CA GLU A 130 -0.55 16.98 -0.23
C GLU A 130 0.45 15.84 -0.45
N TYR A 131 0.62 15.42 -1.70
CA TYR A 131 1.51 14.33 -2.10
C TYR A 131 2.68 14.84 -2.95
N ASP A 132 3.90 14.69 -2.46
CA ASP A 132 5.12 14.92 -3.24
C ASP A 132 5.77 13.57 -3.59
N SER A 133 6.00 13.35 -4.89
CA SER A 133 6.57 12.11 -5.40
C SER A 133 8.00 11.87 -4.90
N ALA A 134 8.86 12.90 -4.92
CA ALA A 134 10.25 12.75 -4.47
C ALA A 134 10.31 12.43 -2.97
N VAL A 135 9.48 13.10 -2.17
CA VAL A 135 9.34 12.83 -0.74
C VAL A 135 8.83 11.41 -0.50
N ALA A 136 7.83 10.95 -1.26
CA ALA A 136 7.31 9.58 -1.15
C ALA A 136 8.39 8.52 -1.43
N SER A 137 9.22 8.73 -2.45
CA SER A 137 10.35 7.83 -2.75
C SER A 137 11.40 7.83 -1.62
N GLU A 138 11.69 8.99 -1.02
CA GLU A 138 12.61 9.08 0.12
C GLU A 138 12.07 8.39 1.38
N ILE A 139 10.79 8.58 1.69
CA ILE A 139 10.11 7.87 2.78
C ILE A 139 10.25 6.37 2.58
N PHE A 140 9.95 5.87 1.38
CA PHE A 140 10.02 4.43 1.10
C PHE A 140 11.45 3.88 1.11
N ARG A 141 12.43 4.66 0.63
CA ARG A 141 13.86 4.30 0.73
C ARG A 141 14.27 4.10 2.19
N SER A 142 13.84 5.02 3.06
CA SER A 142 14.07 4.93 4.51
C SER A 142 13.43 3.68 5.10
N TYR A 143 12.16 3.44 4.76
CA TYR A 143 11.42 2.27 5.22
C TYR A 143 12.13 0.97 4.81
N SER A 144 12.61 0.89 3.56
CA SER A 144 13.30 -0.30 3.04
C SER A 144 14.58 -0.63 3.81
N LEU A 145 15.36 0.39 4.22
CA LEU A 145 16.54 0.19 5.08
C LEU A 145 16.15 -0.30 6.47
N VAL A 146 15.10 0.27 7.06
CA VAL A 146 14.56 -0.19 8.35
C VAL A 146 14.07 -1.64 8.25
N ASP A 147 13.31 -1.97 7.20
CA ASP A 147 12.79 -3.32 6.96
C ASP A 147 13.91 -4.38 6.87
N ILE A 148 15.05 -4.07 6.23
CA ILE A 148 16.22 -4.96 6.21
C ILE A 148 16.76 -5.21 7.63
N ILE A 149 16.87 -4.16 8.45
CA ILE A 149 17.34 -4.29 9.84
C ILE A 149 16.37 -5.15 10.64
N PHE A 150 15.06 -4.87 10.55
CA PHE A 150 14.03 -5.61 11.28
C PHE A 150 13.96 -7.08 10.84
N LYS A 151 14.10 -7.38 9.54
CA LYS A 151 14.18 -8.76 9.04
C LYS A 151 15.43 -9.48 9.55
N THR A 152 16.58 -8.81 9.58
CA THR A 152 17.83 -9.37 10.11
C THR A 152 17.67 -9.72 11.59
N PHE A 153 17.10 -8.79 12.37
CA PHE A 153 16.80 -9.01 13.78
C PHE A 153 15.79 -10.16 13.98
N LYS A 154 14.70 -10.18 13.20
CA LYS A 154 13.68 -11.25 13.24
C LYS A 154 14.26 -12.63 12.89
N GLY A 155 15.29 -12.69 12.04
CA GLY A 155 16.01 -13.93 11.75
C GLY A 155 16.90 -14.44 12.90
N SER A 156 17.21 -13.59 13.88
CA SER A 156 18.06 -13.95 15.03
C SER A 156 17.28 -14.54 16.22
N ILE A 157 15.95 -14.46 16.19
CA ILE A 157 15.06 -14.93 17.26
C ILE A 157 14.47 -16.30 16.91
N THR A 158 14.35 -17.16 17.92
CA THR A 158 13.90 -18.57 17.78
C THR A 158 12.41 -18.77 18.09
N PHE A 159 11.73 -17.73 18.58
CA PHE A 159 10.32 -17.80 18.96
C PHE A 159 9.39 -17.48 17.79
N GLU A 160 8.11 -17.85 17.94
CA GLU A 160 7.08 -17.51 16.96
C GLU A 160 7.00 -16.00 16.80
N THR A 161 7.08 -15.56 15.55
CA THR A 161 7.08 -14.15 15.18
C THR A 161 6.00 -13.97 14.15
N SER A 162 4.75 -13.98 14.65
CA SER A 162 3.57 -13.74 13.82
C SER A 162 3.78 -12.56 12.86
N PRO A 163 3.16 -12.59 11.66
CA PRO A 163 3.46 -11.68 10.55
C PRO A 163 3.24 -10.20 10.84
#